data_AF-A0A4U6LME8-F1
#
_entry.id   AF-A0A4U6LME8-F1
#
_cell.length_a   1.000
_cell.length_b   1.000
_cell.length_c   1.000
_cell.angle_alpha   90.00
_cell.angle_beta   90.00
_cell.angle_gamma   90.00
#
_symmetry.space_group_name_H-M   'P 1'
#
loop_
_entity.id
_entity.type
_entity.pdbx_description
1 polymer ?
#
loop_
_entity_poly.entity_id
_entity_poly.type
_entity_poly.pdbx_seq_one_letter_code
_entity_poly.pdbx_strand_id
1 'polypeptide(L)' 'WYIILCYALPNALIPSITVLGLALGDLLYGAVLTETVFAWPGMGAWVVTSIQALDFPAVMGFAVVVSFAYVLVNLV' A
#
# COMPACT_ATOMS: atom_id res chain seq x y z
N TRP A 1 -13.18 -9.58 28.39
CA TRP A 1 -11.99 -9.41 27.54
C TRP A 1 -11.78 -10.57 26.58
N TYR A 2 -11.83 -11.83 27.04
CA TYR A 2 -11.60 -13.02 26.20
C TYR A 2 -12.56 -13.16 25.00
N ILE A 3 -13.84 -12.83 25.17
CA ILE A 3 -14.86 -12.94 24.11
C ILE A 3 -14.62 -11.93 22.96
N ILE A 4 -14.14 -10.73 23.29
CA ILE A 4 -13.87 -9.67 22.31
C ILE A 4 -12.65 -10.06 21.46
N LEU A 5 -11.60 -10.60 22.10
CA LEU A 5 -10.38 -11.03 21.41
C LEU A 5 -10.58 -12.31 20.57
N CYS A 6 -11.37 -13.29 21.04
CA CYS A 6 -11.58 -14.55 20.31
C CYS A 6 -12.68 -14.49 19.25
N TYR A 7 -13.74 -13.71 19.45
CA TYR A 7 -14.92 -13.75 18.57
C TYR A 7 -15.16 -12.46 17.78
N ALA A 8 -14.90 -11.29 18.37
CA ALA A 8 -15.14 -10.01 17.70
C ALA A 8 -13.95 -9.57 16.83
N LEU A 9 -12.72 -9.82 17.28
CA LEU A 9 -11.49 -9.43 16.58
C LEU A 9 -11.37 -10.05 15.16
N PRO A 10 -11.52 -11.38 14.95
CA PRO A 10 -11.40 -11.95 13.59
C PRO A 10 -12.51 -11.50 12.63
N ASN A 11 -13.72 -11.24 13.13
CA ASN A 11 -14.80 -10.69 12.30
C ASN A 11 -14.64 -9.19 12.01
N ALA A 12 -13.97 -8.44 12.89
CA ALA A 12 -13.69 -7.01 12.70
C ALA A 12 -12.42 -6.76 11.87
N LEU A 13 -11.50 -7.74 11.78
CA LEU A 13 -10.26 -7.63 11.00
C LEU A 13 -10.51 -7.58 9.49
N ILE A 14 -11.53 -8.28 8.97
CA ILE A 14 -11.87 -8.28 7.54
C ILE A 14 -12.12 -6.85 6.98
N PRO A 15 -13.03 -6.05 7.55
CA PRO A 15 -13.20 -4.66 7.11
C PRO A 15 -12.04 -3.75 7.52
N SER A 16 -11.40 -4.00 8.66
CA SER A 16 -10.29 -3.16 9.13
C SER A 16 -9.08 -3.20 8.18
N ILE A 17 -8.72 -4.39 7.67
CA ILE A 17 -7.62 -4.54 6.71
C ILE A 17 -7.96 -3.87 5.38
N THR A 18 -9.22 -3.97 4.94
CA THR A 18 -9.67 -3.32 3.70
C THR A 18 -9.58 -1.79 3.82
N VAL A 19 -9.99 -1.23 4.96
CA VAL A 19 -9.89 0.21 5.25
C VAL A 19 -8.43 0.65 5.37
N LEU A 20 -7.57 -0.14 6.02
CA LEU A 20 -6.13 0.12 6.09
C LEU A 20 -5.48 0.10 4.70
N GLY A 21 -5.88 -0.85 3.84
CA GLY A 21 -5.43 -0.92 2.45
C GLY A 21 -5.78 0.33 1.65
N LEU A 22 -7.02 0.79 1.76
CA LEU A 22 -7.47 2.03 1.13
C LEU A 22 -6.71 3.25 1.67
N ALA A 23 -6.55 3.36 2.99
CA ALA A 23 -5.81 4.46 3.61
C ALA A 23 -4.32 4.49 3.21
N LEU A 24 -3.68 3.33 3.08
CA LEU A 24 -2.32 3.23 2.56
C LEU A 24 -2.24 3.63 1.08
N GLY A 25 -3.25 3.30 0.27
CA GLY A 25 -3.37 3.76 -1.11
C GLY A 25 -3.47 5.28 -1.21
N ASP A 26 -4.30 5.89 -0.38
CA ASP A 26 -4.45 7.35 -0.30
C ASP A 26 -3.15 8.04 0.16
N LEU A 27 -2.44 7.46 1.13
CA LEU A 27 -1.14 7.96 1.59
C LEU A 27 -0.06 7.84 0.52
N LEU A 28 -0.01 6.74 -0.23
CA LEU A 28 0.92 6.58 -1.35
C LEU A 28 0.64 7.59 -2.46
N TYR A 29 -0.64 7.82 -2.78
CA TYR A 29 -1.04 8.83 -3.76
C TYR A 29 -0.64 10.24 -3.31
N GLY A 30 -0.90 10.59 -2.04
CA GLY A 30 -0.46 11.86 -1.46
C GLY A 30 1.07 12.01 -1.44
N ALA A 31 1.80 10.93 -1.15
CA ALA A 31 3.26 10.92 -1.16
C ALA A 31 3.82 11.25 -2.54
N VAL A 32 3.28 10.67 -3.62
CA VAL A 32 3.68 10.98 -5.01
C VAL A 32 3.48 12.47 -5.34
N LEU A 33 2.35 13.06 -4.93
CA LEU A 33 2.09 14.49 -5.10
C LEU A 33 3.13 15.35 -4.36
N THR A 34 3.48 14.97 -3.13
CA THR A 34 4.52 15.70 -2.39
C THR A 34 5.92 15.51 -2.99
N GLU A 35 6.27 14.31 -3.49
CA GLU A 35 7.55 14.03 -4.14
C GLU A 35 7.72 14.84 -5.44
N THR A 36 6.64 14.96 -6.24
CA THR A 36 6.66 15.72 -7.50
C THR A 36 6.71 17.23 -7.29
N VAL A 37 5.98 17.76 -6.30
CA VAL A 37 5.96 19.21 -6.01
C VAL A 37 7.29 19.68 -5.40
N PHE A 38 7.90 18.87 -4.52
CA PHE A 38 9.16 19.22 -3.86
C PHE A 38 10.43 18.67 -4.56
N ALA A 39 10.27 18.01 -5.71
CA ALA A 39 11.35 17.34 -6.45
C ALA A 39 12.20 16.40 -5.57
N TRP A 40 11.58 15.74 -4.59
CA TRP A 40 12.26 14.79 -3.71
C TRP A 40 12.37 13.44 -4.46
N PRO A 41 13.57 12.88 -4.66
CA PRO A 41 13.73 11.54 -5.20
C PRO A 41 13.15 10.49 -4.24
N GLY A 42 11.93 10.03 -4.53
CA GLY A 42 11.24 8.97 -3.81
C GLY A 42 10.77 7.85 -4.72
N MET A 43 10.32 6.74 -4.10
CA MET A 43 9.90 5.54 -4.84
C MET A 43 8.58 5.77 -5.61
N GLY A 44 7.70 6.64 -5.13
CA GLY A 44 6.44 6.95 -5.81
C GLY A 44 6.65 7.66 -7.14
N ALA A 45 7.46 8.72 -7.12
CA ALA A 45 7.88 9.45 -8.31
C ALA A 45 8.62 8.54 -9.30
N TRP A 46 9.48 7.64 -8.80
CA TRP A 46 10.17 6.65 -9.64
C TRP A 46 9.19 5.74 -10.40
N VAL A 47 8.19 5.18 -9.72
CA VAL A 47 7.16 4.35 -10.36
C VAL A 47 6.38 5.14 -11.40
N VAL A 48 6.00 6.39 -11.13
CA VAL A 48 5.29 7.24 -12.10
C VAL A 48 6.15 7.47 -13.34
N THR A 49 7.44 7.74 -13.16
CA THR A 49 8.36 7.91 -14.30
C THR A 49 8.57 6.62 -15.09
N SER A 50 8.63 5.46 -14.42
CA SER A 50 8.72 4.15 -15.09
C SER A 50 7.45 3.80 -15.87
N ILE A 51 6.27 4.20 -15.38
CA ILE A 51 5.01 4.06 -16.12
C ILE A 51 5.05 4.92 -17.39
N GLN A 52 5.52 6.16 -17.29
CA GLN A 52 5.65 7.06 -18.45
C GLN A 52 6.71 6.58 -19.47
N ALA A 53 7.76 5.92 -18.99
CA ALA A 53 8.81 5.32 -19.83
C ALA A 53 8.42 3.94 -20.41
N LEU A 54 7.23 3.40 -20.07
CA LEU A 54 6.79 2.03 -20.39
C LEU A 54 7.76 0.94 -19.91
N ASP A 55 8.46 1.19 -18.81
CA ASP A 55 9.36 0.22 -18.18
C ASP A 55 8.57 -0.78 -17.33
N PHE A 56 7.95 -1.77 -18.00
CA PHE A 56 7.16 -2.82 -17.36
C PHE A 56 7.89 -3.59 -16.22
N PRO A 57 9.20 -3.93 -16.32
CA PRO A 57 9.89 -4.65 -15.24
C PRO A 57 9.93 -3.88 -13.91
N ALA A 58 10.10 -2.56 -13.97
CA ALA A 58 10.15 -1.69 -12.79
C ALA A 58 8.78 -1.63 -12.09
N VAL A 59 7.71 -1.44 -12.87
CA VAL A 59 6.33 -1.40 -12.36
C VAL A 59 5.92 -2.74 -11.75
N MET A 60 6.27 -3.85 -12.40
CA MET A 60 5.99 -5.20 -11.88
C MET A 60 6.75 -5.47 -10.57
N GLY A 61 8.01 -5.06 -10.47
CA GLY A 61 8.79 -5.20 -9.24
C GLY A 61 8.14 -4.45 -8.06
N PHE A 62 7.70 -3.22 -8.30
CA PHE A 62 6.97 -2.44 -7.29
C PHE A 62 5.65 -3.10 -6.88
N ALA A 63 4.87 -3.59 -7.85
CA ALA A 63 3.60 -4.27 -7.58
C ALA A 63 3.78 -5.53 -6.72
N VAL A 64 4.84 -6.31 -6.95
CA VAL A 64 5.15 -7.51 -6.14
C VAL A 64 5.48 -7.13 -4.69
N VAL A 65 6.28 -6.09 -4.48
CA VAL A 65 6.65 -5.62 -3.13
C VAL A 65 5.41 -5.15 -2.35
N VAL A 66 4.56 -4.34 -2.98
CA VAL A 66 3.32 -3.84 -2.36
C VAL A 66 2.34 -4.98 -2.07
N SER A 67 2.18 -5.90 -3.02
CA SER A 67 1.30 -7.07 -2.82
C SER A 67 1.79 -7.97 -1.69
N PHE A 68 3.11 -8.18 -1.59
CA PHE A 68 3.70 -8.96 -0.51
C PHE A 68 3.49 -8.30 0.86
N ALA A 69 3.69 -6.98 0.96
CA ALA A 69 3.38 -6.22 2.17
C ALA A 69 1.89 -6.34 2.54
N TYR A 70 1.00 -6.28 1.56
CA TYR A 70 -0.44 -6.45 1.77
C TYR A 70 -0.79 -7.83 2.32
N VAL A 71 -0.20 -8.90 1.78
CA VAL A 71 -0.40 -10.27 2.28
C VAL A 71 0.13 -10.41 3.71
N LEU A 72 1.27 -9.83 4.04
CA LEU A 72 1.81 -9.85 5.41
C LEU A 72 0.89 -9.15 6.42
N VAL A 73 0.31 -8.01 6.03
CA VAL A 73 -0.68 -7.31 6.87
C VAL A 73 -1.97 -8.13 7.00
N ASN A 74 -2.38 -8.83 5.93
CA ASN A 74 -3.60 -9.63 5.91
C ASN A 74 -3.50 -10.96 6.68
N LEU A 75 -2.28 -11.43 6.98
CA LEU A 75 -2.04 -12.69 7.69
C LEU A 75 -2.30 -12.61 9.21
N VAL A 76 -2.51 -11.40 9.75
CA VAL A 76 -2.86 -11.14 11.16
C VAL A 76 -4.32 -10.72 11.27
#